data_AF-A0A2K3MI17-F1
#
_entry.id   AF-A0A2K3MI17-F1
#
_cell.length_a   1.000
_cell.length_b   1.000
_cell.length_c   1.000
_cell.angle_alpha   90.00
_cell.angle_beta   90.00
_cell.angle_gamma   90.00
#
_symmetry.space_group_name_H-M   'P 1'
#
loop_
_entity.id
_entity.type
_entity.pdbx_description
1 polymer ?
#
loop_
_entity_poly.entity_id
_entity_poly.type
_entity_poly.pdbx_seq_one_letter_code
_entity_poly.pdbx_strand_id
1 'polypeptide(L)'
;MYSRIMVSVDIGSKLFLSALILLVDKLDSNHVNVKMNASRLIYKSCCFHLKGGLELILSKNAHIRNELYDYLSERLASRPGLVSEFAEAVFGVETKELVKKMIPSVLPKLVVAQQYSSQAVTTLNELAKCVNPPQNPPPNPPVNPVALLIVDWLPKVLAFALHQTDDQQLLSALQFYHAHFGFDRKEIYIAALPSLLDELVCFTDDSDSDEISK
;
A
#
# COMPACT_ATOMS: atom_id res chain seq x y z
N MET A 1 13.01 14.32 -19.11
CA MET A 1 14.17 14.21 -18.19
C MET A 1 14.01 13.01 -17.27
N TYR A 2 12.94 12.88 -16.48
CA TYR A 2 12.75 11.79 -15.51
C TYR A 2 12.82 10.37 -16.09
N SER A 3 12.22 10.10 -17.25
CA SER A 3 12.37 8.79 -17.91
C SER A 3 13.81 8.46 -18.31
N ARG A 4 14.60 9.46 -18.73
CA ARG A 4 16.04 9.25 -19.01
C ARG A 4 16.80 8.88 -17.74
N ILE A 5 16.45 9.50 -16.62
CA ILE A 5 17.01 9.15 -15.30
C ILE A 5 16.65 7.71 -14.98
N MET A 6 15.36 7.35 -15.01
CA MET A 6 14.91 5.98 -14.71
C MET A 6 15.66 4.93 -15.53
N VAL A 7 15.88 5.14 -16.83
CA VAL A 7 16.60 4.20 -17.71
C VAL A 7 18.11 4.15 -17.44
N SER A 8 18.71 5.20 -16.89
CA SER A 8 20.16 5.32 -16.71
C SER A 8 20.64 4.93 -15.31
N VAL A 9 19.74 4.71 -14.36
CA VAL A 9 20.06 4.37 -12.96
C VAL A 9 19.62 2.95 -12.64
N ASP A 10 20.25 2.36 -11.63
CA ASP A 10 19.84 1.07 -11.09
C ASP A 10 18.42 1.12 -10.49
N ILE A 11 17.67 0.02 -10.63
CA ILE A 11 16.27 -0.09 -10.17
C ILE A 11 16.17 0.15 -8.66
N GLY A 12 17.10 -0.39 -7.87
CA GLY A 12 17.12 -0.27 -6.41
C GLY A 12 17.50 1.14 -5.92
N SER A 13 17.92 2.03 -6.82
CA SER A 13 18.36 3.38 -6.42
C SER A 13 17.19 4.28 -6.00
N LYS A 14 17.43 5.15 -5.01
CA LYS A 14 16.50 6.21 -4.61
C LYS A 14 16.12 7.14 -5.78
N LEU A 15 17.01 7.31 -6.75
CA LEU A 15 16.78 8.12 -7.95
C LEU A 15 15.76 7.49 -8.87
N PHE A 16 15.75 6.16 -9.01
CA PHE A 16 14.73 5.45 -9.78
C PHE A 16 13.34 5.72 -9.18
N LEU A 17 13.18 5.46 -7.89
CA LEU A 17 11.91 5.66 -7.17
C LEU A 17 11.46 7.13 -7.24
N SER A 18 12.37 8.08 -6.99
CA SER A 18 12.05 9.51 -7.07
C SER A 18 11.57 9.92 -8.47
N ALA A 19 12.25 9.44 -9.52
CA ALA A 19 11.86 9.72 -10.90
C ALA A 19 10.53 9.05 -11.28
N LEU A 20 10.26 7.85 -10.76
CA LEU A 20 8.97 7.18 -10.92
C LEU A 20 7.85 7.99 -10.27
N ILE A 21 7.99 8.38 -9.00
CA ILE A 21 7.01 9.19 -8.27
C ILE A 21 6.73 10.51 -9.02
N LEU A 22 7.77 11.18 -9.53
CA LEU A 22 7.61 12.42 -10.28
C LEU A 22 6.87 12.24 -11.62
N LEU A 23 6.96 11.08 -12.27
CA LEU A 23 6.14 10.76 -13.44
C LEU A 23 4.71 10.44 -13.05
N VAL A 24 4.52 9.66 -11.97
CA VAL A 24 3.19 9.35 -11.40
C VAL A 24 2.45 10.63 -11.00
N ASP A 25 3.15 11.62 -10.45
CA ASP A 25 2.64 12.93 -10.10
C ASP A 25 2.04 13.73 -11.29
N LYS A 26 2.33 13.32 -12.53
CA LYS A 26 1.80 13.96 -13.75
C LYS A 26 0.58 13.25 -14.32
N LEU A 27 0.12 12.15 -13.71
CA LEU A 27 -0.97 11.33 -14.22
C LEU A 27 -2.36 11.95 -14.05
N ASP A 28 -2.55 12.96 -13.22
CA ASP A 28 -3.82 13.71 -13.13
C ASP A 28 -3.72 15.12 -13.73
N SER A 29 -2.70 15.37 -14.55
CA SER A 29 -2.55 16.64 -15.25
C SER A 29 -3.78 16.98 -16.09
N ASN A 30 -4.24 18.25 -16.02
CA ASN A 30 -5.32 18.76 -16.87
C ASN A 30 -5.02 18.67 -18.37
N HIS A 31 -3.75 18.56 -18.75
CA HIS A 31 -3.32 18.36 -20.13
C HIS A 31 -3.22 16.86 -20.47
N VAL A 32 -4.13 16.36 -21.31
CA VAL A 32 -4.18 14.95 -21.75
C VAL A 32 -2.86 14.46 -22.32
N ASN A 33 -2.18 15.29 -23.13
CA ASN A 33 -0.87 14.93 -23.71
C ASN A 33 0.21 14.72 -22.64
N VAL A 34 0.14 15.42 -21.51
CA VAL A 34 1.09 15.24 -20.40
C VAL A 34 0.81 13.90 -19.70
N LYS A 35 -0.46 13.60 -19.40
CA LYS A 35 -0.87 12.32 -18.80
C LYS A 35 -0.43 11.13 -19.65
N MET A 36 -0.82 11.14 -20.93
CA MET A 36 -0.51 10.06 -21.88
C MET A 36 1.01 9.86 -22.04
N ASN A 37 1.78 10.94 -22.10
CA ASN A 37 3.23 10.84 -22.15
C ASN A 37 3.82 10.30 -20.85
N ALA A 38 3.33 10.72 -19.69
CA ALA A 38 3.79 10.20 -18.40
C ALA A 38 3.54 8.69 -18.30
N SER A 39 2.33 8.20 -18.60
CA SER A 39 2.00 6.76 -18.59
C SER A 39 2.91 5.98 -19.55
N ARG A 40 3.07 6.47 -20.79
CA ARG A 40 3.95 5.84 -21.79
C ARG A 40 5.42 5.81 -21.35
N LEU A 41 5.90 6.86 -20.70
CA LEU A 41 7.27 6.96 -20.21
C LEU A 41 7.51 6.02 -19.03
N ILE A 42 6.55 5.90 -18.11
CA ILE A 42 6.62 4.92 -17.02
C ILE A 42 6.71 3.51 -17.60
N TYR A 43 5.76 3.14 -18.47
CA TYR A 43 5.75 1.83 -19.12
C TYR A 43 7.09 1.50 -19.80
N LYS A 44 7.57 2.39 -20.68
CA LYS A 44 8.83 2.19 -21.42
C LYS A 44 10.04 2.08 -20.49
N SER A 45 10.13 2.92 -19.46
CA SER A 45 11.28 2.94 -18.55
C SER A 45 11.30 1.69 -17.68
N CYS A 46 10.14 1.19 -17.23
CA CYS A 46 10.05 -0.05 -16.48
C CYS A 46 10.33 -1.28 -17.34
N CYS A 47 9.78 -1.33 -18.57
CA CYS A 47 10.04 -2.43 -19.51
C CYS A 47 11.50 -2.51 -19.98
N PHE A 48 12.22 -1.39 -19.96
CA PHE A 48 13.66 -1.37 -20.25
C PHE A 48 14.44 -2.18 -19.20
N HIS A 49 14.06 -2.02 -17.94
CA HIS A 49 14.70 -2.68 -16.80
C HIS A 49 14.33 -4.16 -16.68
N LEU A 50 13.02 -4.46 -16.73
CA LEU A 50 12.50 -5.81 -16.66
C LEU A 50 11.40 -5.97 -17.70
N LYS A 51 11.47 -7.02 -18.53
CA LYS A 51 10.48 -7.25 -19.61
C LYS A 51 9.03 -7.33 -19.10
N GLY A 52 8.82 -7.73 -17.85
CA GLY A 52 7.51 -7.73 -17.18
C GLY A 52 7.04 -6.36 -16.67
N GLY A 53 7.75 -5.28 -17.01
CA GLY A 53 7.37 -3.91 -16.71
C GLY A 53 7.33 -3.61 -15.21
N LEU A 54 6.46 -2.66 -14.84
CA LEU A 54 6.35 -2.17 -13.47
C LEU A 54 5.90 -3.28 -12.50
N GLU A 55 4.95 -4.13 -12.91
CA GLU A 55 4.45 -5.20 -12.04
C GLU A 55 5.57 -6.17 -11.60
N LEU A 56 6.46 -6.54 -12.51
CA LEU A 56 7.63 -7.39 -12.19
C LEU A 56 8.67 -6.65 -11.34
N ILE A 57 8.81 -5.34 -11.49
CA ILE A 57 9.67 -4.53 -10.60
C ILE A 57 9.10 -4.56 -9.18
N LEU A 58 7.79 -4.33 -9.01
CA LEU A 58 7.16 -4.29 -7.69
C LEU A 58 7.14 -5.66 -7.00
N SER A 59 7.03 -6.75 -7.75
CA SER A 59 7.09 -8.10 -7.17
C SER A 59 8.49 -8.46 -6.65
N LYS A 60 9.55 -7.99 -7.33
CA LYS A 60 10.94 -8.26 -6.96
C LYS A 60 11.57 -7.26 -5.98
N ASN A 61 11.06 -6.04 -5.91
CA ASN A 61 11.67 -4.97 -5.11
C ASN A 61 10.66 -4.47 -4.07
N ALA A 62 10.69 -5.08 -2.89
CA ALA A 62 9.76 -4.78 -1.79
C ALA A 62 9.82 -3.31 -1.36
N HIS A 63 11.02 -2.73 -1.27
CA HIS A 63 11.21 -1.31 -0.93
C HIS A 63 10.47 -0.38 -1.91
N ILE A 64 10.68 -0.54 -3.23
CA ILE A 64 10.02 0.28 -4.26
C ILE A 64 8.51 0.11 -4.22
N ARG A 65 8.04 -1.13 -4.08
CA ARG A 65 6.60 -1.43 -3.96
C ARG A 65 5.99 -0.73 -2.75
N ASN A 66 6.59 -0.89 -1.59
CA ASN A 66 6.06 -0.36 -0.34
C ASN A 66 6.02 1.19 -0.38
N GLU A 67 7.09 1.84 -0.83
CA GLU A 67 7.14 3.31 -0.95
C GLU A 67 6.14 3.85 -2.00
N LEU A 68 6.01 3.19 -3.15
CA LEU A 68 5.05 3.59 -4.17
C LEU A 68 3.60 3.41 -3.68
N TYR A 69 3.32 2.32 -2.96
CA TYR A 69 1.99 2.07 -2.38
C TYR A 69 1.68 3.03 -1.24
N ASP A 70 2.65 3.37 -0.39
CA ASP A 70 2.48 4.42 0.62
C ASP A 70 2.13 5.75 -0.05
N TYR A 71 2.90 6.17 -1.06
CA TYR A 71 2.64 7.37 -1.84
C TYR A 71 1.23 7.38 -2.45
N LEU A 72 0.84 6.30 -3.14
CA LEU A 72 -0.48 6.21 -3.77
C LEU A 72 -1.62 6.22 -2.74
N SER A 73 -1.42 5.58 -1.59
CA SER A 73 -2.44 5.51 -0.54
C SER A 73 -2.77 6.88 0.04
N GLU A 74 -1.77 7.73 0.28
CA GLU A 74 -1.99 9.12 0.70
C GLU A 74 -2.79 9.92 -0.33
N ARG A 75 -2.61 9.61 -1.62
CA ARG A 75 -3.28 10.31 -2.72
C ARG A 75 -4.73 9.85 -2.95
N LEU A 76 -5.18 8.76 -2.34
CA LEU A 76 -6.58 8.32 -2.44
C LEU A 76 -7.57 9.41 -2.02
N ALA A 77 -7.26 10.13 -0.94
CA ALA A 77 -8.12 11.22 -0.45
C ALA A 77 -7.90 12.54 -1.21
N SER A 78 -6.64 12.90 -1.46
CA SER A 78 -6.31 14.22 -2.00
C SER A 78 -6.43 14.31 -3.53
N ARG A 79 -6.09 13.23 -4.24
CA ARG A 79 -5.94 13.17 -5.70
C ARG A 79 -6.40 11.81 -6.24
N PRO A 80 -7.67 11.42 -6.03
CA PRO A 80 -8.18 10.10 -6.47
C PRO A 80 -8.05 9.86 -7.98
N GLY A 81 -8.14 10.92 -8.80
CA GLY A 81 -7.92 10.83 -10.25
C GLY A 81 -6.50 10.39 -10.64
N LEU A 82 -5.48 10.75 -9.84
CA LEU A 82 -4.10 10.28 -10.05
C LEU A 82 -4.01 8.77 -9.81
N VAL A 83 -4.64 8.28 -8.75
CA VAL A 83 -4.61 6.87 -8.40
C VAL A 83 -5.36 6.03 -9.43
N SER A 84 -6.51 6.52 -9.92
CA SER A 84 -7.28 5.86 -10.98
C SER A 84 -6.52 5.83 -12.31
N GLU A 85 -5.94 6.94 -12.75
CA GLU A 85 -5.13 6.95 -13.98
C GLU A 85 -3.88 6.04 -13.83
N PHE A 86 -3.26 6.00 -12.65
CA PHE A 86 -2.15 5.06 -12.40
C PHE A 86 -2.62 3.60 -12.49
N ALA A 87 -3.73 3.25 -11.84
CA ALA A 87 -4.26 1.89 -11.89
C ALA A 87 -4.58 1.47 -13.32
N GLU A 88 -5.28 2.31 -14.07
CA GLU A 88 -5.85 1.95 -15.36
C GLU A 88 -4.83 2.10 -16.50
N ALA A 89 -4.12 3.23 -16.58
CA ALA A 89 -3.24 3.54 -17.71
C ALA A 89 -1.80 3.03 -17.53
N VAL A 90 -1.35 2.80 -16.29
CA VAL A 90 0.01 2.29 -16.00
C VAL A 90 -0.03 0.83 -15.57
N PHE A 91 -0.94 0.47 -14.67
CA PHE A 91 -1.01 -0.88 -14.10
C PHE A 91 -1.97 -1.81 -14.84
N GLY A 92 -2.87 -1.27 -15.66
CA GLY A 92 -3.80 -2.05 -16.48
C GLY A 92 -4.91 -2.76 -15.69
N VAL A 93 -5.24 -2.27 -14.49
CA VAL A 93 -6.26 -2.87 -13.61
C VAL A 93 -7.24 -1.81 -13.14
N GLU A 94 -8.41 -2.24 -12.65
CA GLU A 94 -9.34 -1.33 -11.97
C GLU A 94 -8.70 -0.75 -10.70
N THR A 95 -9.03 0.50 -10.38
CA THR A 95 -8.56 1.18 -9.16
C THR A 95 -8.75 0.33 -7.90
N LYS A 96 -9.91 -0.33 -7.79
CA LYS A 96 -10.22 -1.23 -6.67
C LYS A 96 -9.23 -2.38 -6.54
N GLU A 97 -8.84 -2.99 -7.66
CA GLU A 97 -7.91 -4.12 -7.66
C GLU A 97 -6.48 -3.67 -7.33
N LEU A 98 -6.06 -2.48 -7.79
CA LEU A 98 -4.80 -1.88 -7.34
C LEU A 98 -4.83 -1.64 -5.82
N VAL A 99 -5.91 -1.04 -5.30
CA VAL A 99 -6.05 -0.77 -3.87
C VAL A 99 -5.97 -2.06 -3.05
N LYS A 100 -6.61 -3.15 -3.50
CA LYS A 100 -6.48 -4.46 -2.85
C LYS A 100 -5.03 -4.95 -2.80
N LYS A 101 -4.25 -4.74 -3.86
CA LYS A 101 -2.81 -5.07 -3.88
C LYS A 101 -1.98 -4.23 -2.91
N MET A 102 -2.43 -3.02 -2.57
CA MET A 102 -1.74 -2.12 -1.63
C MET A 102 -2.00 -2.48 -0.16
N ILE A 103 -3.15 -3.07 0.16
CA ILE A 103 -3.57 -3.36 1.54
C ILE A 103 -2.49 -4.07 2.37
N PRO A 104 -1.86 -5.18 1.91
CA PRO A 104 -0.94 -5.94 2.74
C PRO A 104 0.25 -5.13 3.27
N SER A 105 0.71 -4.12 2.52
CA SER A 105 1.87 -3.30 2.91
C SER A 105 1.48 -1.97 3.56
N VAL A 106 0.33 -1.41 3.18
CA VAL A 106 -0.12 -0.08 3.64
C VAL A 106 -0.94 -0.18 4.92
N LEU A 107 -1.86 -1.15 4.99
CA LEU A 107 -2.82 -1.24 6.09
C LEU A 107 -2.15 -1.35 7.48
N PRO A 108 -1.12 -2.20 7.68
CA PRO A 108 -0.45 -2.28 8.98
C PRO A 108 0.11 -0.94 9.47
N LYS A 109 0.74 -0.18 8.56
CA LYS A 109 1.29 1.15 8.86
C LYS A 109 0.21 2.15 9.26
N LEU A 110 -0.91 2.14 8.55
CA LEU A 110 -2.03 3.05 8.85
C LEU A 110 -2.69 2.71 10.19
N VAL A 111 -2.87 1.43 10.49
CA VAL A 111 -3.49 0.99 11.74
C VAL A 111 -2.65 1.40 12.95
N VAL A 112 -1.32 1.26 12.90
CA VAL A 112 -0.49 1.70 14.03
C VAL A 112 -0.42 3.22 14.15
N ALA A 113 -0.43 3.95 13.02
CA ALA A 113 -0.27 5.40 12.99
C ALA A 113 -1.57 6.18 13.27
N GLN A 114 -2.74 5.54 13.21
CA GLN A 114 -4.06 6.20 13.28
C GLN A 114 -4.27 7.08 14.52
N GLN A 115 -3.67 6.71 15.67
CA GLN A 115 -3.81 7.50 16.90
C GLN A 115 -3.11 8.85 16.86
N TYR A 116 -2.09 8.98 16.00
CA TYR A 116 -1.21 10.15 15.97
C TYR A 116 -1.30 10.92 14.65
N SER A 117 -1.98 10.36 13.65
CA SER A 117 -2.07 10.93 12.30
C SER A 117 -3.51 10.94 11.80
N SER A 118 -4.09 12.15 11.72
CA SER A 118 -5.40 12.34 11.06
C SER A 118 -5.36 11.93 9.60
N GLN A 119 -4.22 12.11 8.93
CA GLN A 119 -4.01 11.63 7.57
C GLN A 119 -4.13 10.10 7.48
N ALA A 120 -3.58 9.35 8.46
CA ALA A 120 -3.70 7.90 8.47
C ALA A 120 -5.17 7.45 8.61
N VAL A 121 -5.95 8.12 9.47
CA VAL A 121 -7.39 7.86 9.61
C VAL A 121 -8.13 8.16 8.31
N THR A 122 -7.84 9.28 7.65
CA THR A 122 -8.45 9.62 6.36
C THR A 122 -8.11 8.59 5.29
N THR A 123 -6.83 8.23 5.13
CA THR A 123 -6.40 7.24 4.14
C THR A 123 -7.02 5.86 4.42
N LEU A 124 -7.13 5.44 5.68
CA LEU A 124 -7.76 4.17 6.06
C LEU A 124 -9.24 4.13 5.65
N ASN A 125 -9.97 5.23 5.87
CA ASN A 125 -11.37 5.35 5.44
C ASN A 125 -11.51 5.30 3.92
N GLU A 126 -10.63 5.97 3.18
CA GLU A 126 -10.68 5.95 1.71
C GLU A 126 -10.32 4.57 1.14
N LEU A 127 -9.31 3.88 1.70
CA LEU A 127 -9.01 2.48 1.37
C LEU A 127 -10.25 1.60 1.56
N ALA A 128 -10.91 1.74 2.71
CA ALA A 128 -12.09 0.96 3.04
C ALA A 128 -13.25 1.22 2.08
N LYS A 129 -13.51 2.49 1.72
CA LYS A 129 -14.53 2.86 0.73
C LYS A 129 -14.22 2.35 -0.68
N CYS A 130 -12.95 2.38 -1.10
CA CYS A 130 -12.56 1.88 -2.42
C CYS A 130 -12.81 0.37 -2.55
N VAL A 131 -12.52 -0.41 -1.51
CA VAL A 131 -12.70 -1.87 -1.54
C VAL A 131 -14.15 -2.28 -1.23
N ASN A 132 -14.77 -1.59 -0.28
CA ASN A 132 -16.14 -1.81 0.18
C ASN A 132 -16.98 -0.56 -0.12
N PRO A 133 -17.33 -0.30 -1.40
CA PRO A 133 -18.08 0.90 -1.76
C PRO A 133 -19.46 0.91 -1.08
N PRO A 134 -19.99 2.10 -0.75
CA PRO A 134 -21.32 2.22 -0.18
C PRO A 134 -22.37 1.55 -1.07
N GLN A 135 -23.20 0.69 -0.47
CA GLN A 135 -24.31 0.06 -1.17
C GLN A 135 -25.54 0.97 -1.15
N ASN A 136 -26.33 0.96 -2.22
CA ASN A 136 -27.60 1.68 -2.34
C ASN A 136 -28.70 0.68 -2.73
N PRO A 137 -29.70 0.41 -1.86
CA PRO A 137 -29.87 0.95 -0.51
C PRO A 137 -28.78 0.45 0.47
N PRO A 138 -28.52 1.17 1.58
CA PRO A 138 -27.53 0.76 2.56
C PRO A 138 -27.92 -0.57 3.23
N PRO A 139 -26.94 -1.41 3.61
CA PRO A 139 -27.21 -2.67 4.28
C PRO A 139 -27.88 -2.41 5.64
N ASN A 140 -28.80 -3.30 6.00
CA ASN A 140 -29.41 -3.34 7.32
C ASN A 140 -29.10 -4.70 7.97
N PRO A 141 -28.29 -4.75 9.05
CA PRO A 141 -27.74 -3.62 9.80
C PRO A 141 -26.63 -2.84 9.07
N PRO A 142 -26.35 -1.58 9.45
CA PRO A 142 -25.24 -0.80 8.90
C PRO A 142 -23.92 -1.52 9.12
N VAL A 143 -23.09 -1.56 8.08
CA VAL A 143 -21.78 -2.20 8.14
C VAL A 143 -20.68 -1.13 8.12
N ASN A 144 -19.74 -1.21 9.06
CA ASN A 144 -18.57 -0.33 9.08
C ASN A 144 -17.56 -0.80 8.00
N PRO A 145 -17.28 0.00 6.95
CA PRO A 145 -16.37 -0.41 5.88
C PRO A 145 -14.95 -0.70 6.36
N VAL A 146 -14.50 0.02 7.39
CA VAL A 146 -13.17 -0.20 7.98
C VAL A 146 -13.13 -1.53 8.70
N ALA A 147 -14.20 -1.91 9.44
CA ALA A 147 -14.27 -3.22 10.09
C ALA A 147 -14.21 -4.37 9.06
N LEU A 148 -14.90 -4.23 7.92
CA LEU A 148 -14.79 -5.19 6.82
C LEU A 148 -13.39 -5.23 6.20
N LEU A 149 -12.71 -4.09 6.13
CA LEU A 149 -11.36 -4.02 5.57
C LEU A 149 -10.36 -4.76 6.46
N ILE A 150 -10.46 -4.64 7.78
CA ILE A 150 -9.39 -5.04 8.72
C ILE A 150 -9.54 -6.46 9.28
N VAL A 151 -10.70 -7.10 9.12
CA VAL A 151 -11.04 -8.39 9.74
C VAL A 151 -10.04 -9.48 9.39
N ASP A 152 -9.59 -9.54 8.13
CA ASP A 152 -8.69 -10.57 7.64
C ASP A 152 -7.20 -10.22 7.83
N TRP A 153 -6.88 -9.03 8.34
CA TRP A 153 -5.51 -8.52 8.41
C TRP A 153 -4.93 -8.47 9.81
N LEU A 154 -5.68 -8.91 10.81
CA LEU A 154 -5.25 -8.90 12.21
C LEU A 154 -3.87 -9.54 12.41
N PRO A 155 -3.59 -10.77 11.89
CA PRO A 155 -2.27 -11.38 12.05
C PRO A 155 -1.13 -10.53 11.48
N LYS A 156 -1.33 -9.96 10.29
CA LYS A 156 -0.32 -9.15 9.60
C LYS A 156 -0.07 -7.80 10.29
N VAL A 157 -1.13 -7.16 10.79
CA VAL A 157 -1.02 -5.91 11.56
C VAL A 157 -0.26 -6.17 12.87
N LEU A 158 -0.58 -7.26 13.57
CA LEU A 158 0.14 -7.62 14.80
C LEU A 158 1.61 -7.97 14.54
N ALA A 159 1.90 -8.74 13.50
CA ALA A 159 3.26 -9.05 13.10
C ALA A 159 4.06 -7.78 12.79
N PHE A 160 3.48 -6.87 12.00
CA PHE A 160 4.09 -5.57 11.71
C PHE A 160 4.38 -4.79 12.98
N ALA A 161 3.39 -4.70 13.90
CA ALA A 161 3.50 -3.91 15.12
C ALA A 161 4.51 -4.50 16.12
N LEU A 162 4.62 -5.83 16.21
CA LEU A 162 5.61 -6.54 17.02
C LEU A 162 7.05 -6.33 16.52
N HIS A 163 7.22 -6.07 15.22
CA HIS A 163 8.52 -5.77 14.63
C HIS A 163 8.96 -4.31 14.82
N GLN A 164 8.08 -3.45 15.33
CA GLN A 164 8.41 -2.04 15.57
C GLN A 164 9.26 -1.90 16.82
N THR A 165 10.13 -0.90 16.82
CA THR A 165 10.96 -0.57 17.99
C THR A 165 10.18 0.17 19.08
N ASP A 166 8.99 0.70 18.76
CA ASP A 166 8.14 1.46 19.67
C ASP A 166 6.92 0.64 20.09
N ASP A 167 6.91 0.20 21.35
CA ASP A 167 5.82 -0.56 21.96
C ASP A 167 4.45 0.15 21.88
N GLN A 168 4.42 1.48 21.72
CA GLN A 168 3.18 2.22 21.52
C GLN A 168 2.46 1.82 20.22
N GLN A 169 3.19 1.36 19.20
CA GLN A 169 2.57 0.92 17.94
C GLN A 169 1.75 -0.35 18.13
N LEU A 170 2.24 -1.30 18.94
CA LEU A 170 1.49 -2.50 19.30
C LEU A 170 0.25 -2.17 20.14
N LEU A 171 0.39 -1.28 21.12
CA LEU A 171 -0.75 -0.82 21.93
C LEU A 171 -1.80 -0.12 21.08
N SER A 172 -1.37 0.73 20.14
CA SER A 172 -2.22 1.42 19.19
C SER A 172 -3.04 0.44 18.33
N ALA A 173 -2.38 -0.59 17.78
CA ALA A 173 -3.05 -1.63 16.99
C ALA A 173 -4.07 -2.43 17.82
N LEU A 174 -3.71 -2.84 19.05
CA LEU A 174 -4.62 -3.58 19.93
C LEU A 174 -5.85 -2.76 20.30
N GLN A 175 -5.66 -1.48 20.62
CA GLN A 175 -6.77 -0.56 20.92
C GLN A 175 -7.66 -0.35 19.70
N PHE A 176 -7.07 -0.24 18.52
CA PHE A 176 -7.80 -0.11 17.26
C PHE A 176 -8.71 -1.33 17.01
N TYR A 177 -8.19 -2.54 17.13
CA TYR A 177 -9.01 -3.76 16.96
C TYR A 177 -10.06 -3.92 18.06
N HIS A 178 -9.73 -3.59 19.32
CA HIS A 178 -10.71 -3.57 20.41
C HIS A 178 -11.87 -2.61 20.11
N ALA A 179 -11.59 -1.41 19.59
CA ALA A 179 -12.63 -0.43 19.27
C ALA A 179 -13.57 -0.89 18.15
N HIS A 180 -13.10 -1.72 17.20
CA HIS A 180 -13.89 -2.20 16.07
C HIS A 180 -14.66 -3.49 16.35
N PHE A 181 -14.12 -4.41 17.16
CA PHE A 181 -14.70 -5.74 17.37
C PHE A 181 -15.11 -6.03 18.83
N GLY A 182 -14.71 -5.18 19.78
CA GLY A 182 -14.98 -5.36 21.20
C GLY A 182 -14.11 -6.42 21.89
N PHE A 183 -13.21 -7.10 21.16
CA PHE A 183 -12.37 -8.16 21.69
C PHE A 183 -11.35 -7.64 22.70
N ASP A 184 -11.18 -8.35 23.81
CA ASP A 184 -10.08 -8.06 24.73
C ASP A 184 -8.73 -8.47 24.13
N ARG A 185 -7.63 -8.03 24.76
CA ARG A 185 -6.27 -8.34 24.25
C ARG A 185 -6.00 -9.83 24.14
N LYS A 186 -6.48 -10.65 25.08
CA LYS A 186 -6.25 -12.11 25.07
C LYS A 186 -7.03 -12.75 23.92
N GLU A 187 -8.28 -12.35 23.73
CA GLU A 187 -9.14 -12.82 22.63
C GLU A 187 -8.51 -12.49 21.27
N ILE A 188 -7.98 -11.27 21.10
CA ILE A 188 -7.25 -10.85 19.90
C ILE A 188 -6.07 -11.79 19.62
N TYR A 189 -5.22 -12.05 20.61
CA TYR A 189 -4.08 -12.95 20.43
C TYR A 189 -4.52 -14.38 20.16
N ILE A 190 -5.49 -14.93 20.89
CA ILE A 190 -5.98 -16.30 20.67
C ILE A 190 -6.52 -16.47 19.25
N ALA A 191 -7.28 -15.49 18.75
CA ALA A 191 -7.82 -15.51 17.40
C ALA A 191 -6.74 -15.41 16.31
N ALA A 192 -5.69 -14.60 16.55
CA ALA A 192 -4.64 -14.37 15.57
C ALA A 192 -3.50 -15.40 15.62
N LEU A 193 -3.29 -16.08 16.77
CA LEU A 193 -2.07 -16.83 17.08
C LEU A 193 -1.63 -17.81 15.97
N PRO A 194 -2.52 -18.66 15.38
CA PRO A 194 -2.11 -19.60 14.35
C PRO A 194 -1.47 -18.91 13.14
N SER A 195 -2.12 -17.87 12.63
CA SER A 195 -1.66 -17.12 11.45
C SER A 195 -0.60 -16.07 11.77
N LEU A 196 -0.51 -15.62 13.03
CA LEU A 196 0.48 -14.64 13.48
C LEU A 196 1.89 -15.24 13.40
N LEU A 197 2.06 -16.50 13.78
CA LEU A 197 3.35 -17.18 13.69
C LEU A 197 3.86 -17.26 12.25
N ASP A 198 2.97 -17.57 11.30
CA ASP A 198 3.30 -17.63 9.87
C ASP A 198 3.75 -16.25 9.35
N GLU A 199 3.02 -15.18 9.69
CA GLU A 199 3.40 -13.82 9.30
C GLU A 199 4.74 -13.42 9.94
N LEU A 200 4.99 -13.73 11.21
CA LEU A 200 6.26 -13.41 11.88
C LEU A 200 7.47 -14.07 11.20
N VAL A 201 7.32 -15.29 10.68
CA VAL A 201 8.37 -15.94 9.87
C VAL A 201 8.58 -15.21 8.55
N CYS A 202 7.53 -14.65 7.95
CA CYS A 202 7.64 -13.94 6.67
C CYS A 202 8.26 -12.54 6.79
N PHE A 203 8.34 -11.96 7.99
CA PHE A 203 8.91 -10.62 8.23
C PHE A 203 10.45 -10.60 8.23
N THR A 204 11.14 -11.75 8.27
CA THR A 204 12.60 -11.81 8.45
C THR A 204 13.43 -11.50 7.20
N ASP A 205 12.82 -11.32 6.02
CA ASP A 205 13.55 -11.23 4.74
C ASP A 205 13.81 -9.80 4.23
N ASP A 206 13.34 -8.75 4.92
CA ASP A 206 13.51 -7.37 4.46
C ASP A 206 14.86 -6.73 4.85
N SER A 207 15.70 -7.37 5.67
CA SER A 207 16.98 -6.78 6.13
C SER A 207 18.24 -7.27 5.43
N ASP A 208 18.27 -8.41 4.73
CA ASP A 208 19.51 -8.90 4.10
C ASP A 208 19.24 -9.59 2.75
N SER A 209 19.38 -8.84 1.65
CA SER A 209 19.67 -9.41 0.32
C SER A 209 20.87 -8.72 -0.35
N ASP A 210 21.80 -8.22 0.46
CA ASP A 210 23.18 -7.97 0.05
C ASP A 210 24.04 -9.22 0.28
N GLU A 211 23.67 -10.36 -0.32
CA GLU A 211 24.59 -11.49 -0.53
C GLU A 211 23.94 -12.58 -1.38
N ILE A 212 24.07 -12.50 -2.72
CA ILE A 212 24.73 -13.56 -3.52
C ILE A 212 25.37 -12.87 -4.71
N SER A 213 26.63 -12.48 -4.53
CA SER A 213 27.55 -12.30 -5.64
C SER A 213 27.94 -13.69 -6.17
N LYS A 214 27.59 -13.96 -7.42
CA LYS A 214 28.44 -14.69 -8.39
C LYS A 214 27.90 -14.53 -9.80
#